data_AF-A0A0G0NL99-F1
#
_entry.id   AF-A0A0G0NL99-F1
#
_cell.length_a   1.000
_cell.length_b   1.000
_cell.length_c   1.000
_cell.angle_alpha   90.00
_cell.angle_beta   90.00
_cell.angle_gamma   90.00
#
_symmetry.space_group_name_H-M   'P 1'
#
loop_
_entity.id
_entity.type
_entity.pdbx_description
1 polymer ?
#
loop_
_entity_poly.entity_id
_entity_poly.type
_entity_poly.pdbx_seq_one_letter_code
_entity_poly.pdbx_strand_id
1 'polypeptide(L)'
;MHSFLISSKDPQKSLEKAKEILKERGIGKWDLSEITPEKILGIEEVRKFSEKLFFKSRGTEKALVLNLYKGATIEAQNSMLKILEEPPKNTLI
;
A
#
# COMPACT_ATOMS: atom_id res chain seq x y z
N MET A 1 0.93 12.96 1.32
CA MET A 1 1.20 12.22 0.07
C MET A 1 2.61 11.70 0.21
N HIS A 2 2.75 10.46 0.65
CA HIS A 2 4.06 9.84 0.88
C HIS A 2 3.97 8.36 0.53
N SER A 3 5.03 7.84 -0.08
CA SER A 3 5.21 6.41 -0.32
C SER A 3 6.49 5.96 0.39
N PHE A 4 6.41 4.87 1.13
CA PHE A 4 7.51 4.28 1.86
C PHE A 4 7.84 2.89 1.32
N LEU A 5 9.13 2.59 1.21
CA LEU A 5 9.60 1.22 1.01
C LEU A 5 10.17 0.72 2.34
N ILE A 6 9.51 -0.27 2.94
CA ILE A 6 10.00 -0.94 4.15
C ILE A 6 10.60 -2.28 3.75
N SER A 7 11.92 -2.39 3.82
CA SER A 7 12.64 -3.64 3.54
C SER A 7 13.14 -4.28 4.82
N SER A 8 12.93 -5.58 4.96
CA SER A 8 13.45 -6.40 6.06
C SER A 8 13.78 -7.80 5.55
N LYS A 9 14.76 -8.47 6.18
CA LYS A 9 15.00 -9.91 5.95
C LYS A 9 13.84 -10.77 6.49
N ASP A 10 13.13 -10.24 7.48
CA ASP A 10 11.97 -10.86 8.10
C ASP A 10 10.70 -10.08 7.68
N PRO A 11 9.80 -10.69 6.88
CA PRO A 11 8.58 -10.03 6.41
C PRO A 11 7.65 -9.56 7.52
N GLN A 12 7.64 -10.26 8.66
CA GLN A 12 6.80 -9.89 9.79
C GLN A 12 7.25 -8.57 10.40
N LYS A 13 8.56 -8.36 10.54
CA LYS A 13 9.11 -7.10 11.07
C LYS A 13 8.81 -5.89 10.19
N SER A 14 8.86 -6.04 8.86
CA SER A 14 8.45 -4.95 7.95
C SER A 14 6.97 -4.60 8.12
N LEU A 15 6.11 -5.61 8.32
CA LEU A 15 4.69 -5.40 8.54
C LEU A 15 4.40 -4.76 9.91
N GLU A 16 5.11 -5.17 10.96
CA GLU A 16 5.05 -4.53 12.28
C GLU A 16 5.46 -3.06 12.19
N LYS A 17 6.54 -2.75 11.47
CA LYS A 17 6.99 -1.37 11.28
C LYS A 17 5.97 -0.53 10.52
N ALA A 18 5.32 -1.09 9.50
CA ALA A 18 4.22 -0.43 8.81
C ALA A 18 3.08 -0.11 9.80
N LYS A 19 2.67 -1.08 10.62
CA LYS A 19 1.61 -0.90 11.63
C LYS A 19 1.95 0.17 12.67
N GLU A 20 3.20 0.27 13.11
CA GLU A 20 3.66 1.34 13.99
C GLU A 20 3.46 2.72 13.35
N ILE A 21 3.92 2.90 12.10
CA ILE A 21 3.76 4.16 11.36
C ILE A 21 2.28 4.53 11.23
N LEU A 22 1.42 3.55 10.91
CA LEU A 22 -0.02 3.77 10.79
C LEU A 22 -0.66 4.20 12.12
N LYS A 23 -0.22 3.59 13.23
CA LYS A 23 -0.69 3.94 14.57
C LYS A 23 -0.26 5.35 14.96
N GLU A 24 0.99 5.73 14.71
CA GLU A 24 1.50 7.09 14.95
C GLU A 24 0.74 8.15 14.14
N ARG A 25 0.29 7.79 12.93
CA ARG A 25 -0.54 8.63 12.05
C ARG A 25 -2.02 8.66 12.42
N GLY A 26 -2.47 7.80 13.35
CA GLY A 26 -3.88 7.68 13.73
C GLY A 26 -4.77 7.07 12.64
N ILE A 27 -4.22 6.30 11.70
CA ILE A 27 -4.98 5.68 10.61
C ILE A 27 -5.71 4.45 11.14
N GLY A 28 -7.04 4.52 11.16
CA GLY A 28 -7.90 3.45 11.66
C GLY A 28 -8.17 2.35 10.62
N LYS A 29 -8.72 1.21 11.09
CA LYS A 29 -9.04 0.03 10.25
C LYS A 29 -9.92 0.30 9.03
N TRP A 30 -10.74 1.35 9.08
CA TRP A 30 -11.66 1.70 8.00
C TRP A 30 -10.99 2.47 6.86
N ASP A 31 -9.82 3.06 7.15
CA ASP A 31 -9.01 3.82 6.22
C ASP A 31 -7.72 3.07 5.85
N LEU A 32 -7.63 1.79 6.23
CA LEU A 32 -6.52 0.90 5.91
C LEU A 32 -6.95 -0.15 4.88
N SER A 33 -6.23 -0.22 3.77
CA SER A 33 -6.28 -1.33 2.83
C SER A 33 -4.96 -2.11 2.91
N GLU A 34 -5.03 -3.40 3.26
CA GLU A 34 -3.85 -4.27 3.30
C GLU A 34 -3.97 -5.31 2.17
N ILE A 35 -2.91 -5.42 1.35
CA ILE A 35 -2.85 -6.35 0.22
C ILE A 35 -1.65 -7.25 0.42
N THR A 36 -1.93 -8.53 0.62
CA THR A 36 -0.92 -9.60 0.64
C THR A 36 -1.27 -10.61 -0.44
N PRO A 37 -0.68 -10.51 -1.64
CA PRO A 37 -0.95 -11.43 -2.73
C PRO A 37 -0.55 -12.87 -2.37
N GLU A 38 -1.39 -13.83 -2.74
CA GLU A 38 -1.07 -15.26 -2.56
C GLU A 38 0.05 -15.73 -3.50
N LYS A 39 0.27 -15.02 -4.61
CA LYS A 39 1.30 -15.30 -5.63
C LYS A 39 2.03 -14.00 -5.98
N ILE A 40 2.80 -14.00 -7.06
CA ILE A 40 3.38 -12.76 -7.61
C ILE A 40 2.23 -11.82 -7.98
N LEU A 41 2.30 -10.54 -7.56
CA LEU A 41 1.28 -9.54 -7.86
C LEU A 41 1.17 -9.30 -9.37
N GLY A 42 -0.04 -9.49 -9.91
CA GLY A 42 -0.35 -9.20 -11.32
C GLY A 42 -0.98 -7.81 -11.54
N ILE A 43 -0.99 -7.36 -12.80
CA ILE A 43 -1.56 -6.05 -13.19
C ILE A 43 -3.06 -5.91 -12.84
N GLU A 44 -3.83 -7.00 -12.91
CA GLU A 44 -5.26 -6.97 -12.59
C GLU A 44 -5.52 -6.66 -11.11
N GLU A 45 -4.64 -7.13 -10.21
CA GLU A 45 -4.72 -6.78 -8.78
C GLU A 45 -4.36 -5.32 -8.56
N VAL A 46 -3.36 -4.80 -9.30
CA VAL A 46 -3.02 -3.38 -9.29
C VAL A 46 -4.20 -2.52 -9.67
N ARG A 47 -4.88 -2.83 -10.79
CA ARG A 47 -6.07 -2.09 -11.24
C ARG A 47 -7.16 -2.07 -10.16
N LYS A 48 -7.45 -3.23 -9.56
CA LYS A 48 -8.48 -3.36 -8.51
C LYS A 48 -8.21 -2.49 -7.28
N PHE A 49 -6.97 -2.41 -6.80
CA PHE A 49 -6.68 -1.56 -5.64
C PHE A 49 -6.49 -0.10 -6.00
N SER A 50 -6.00 0.18 -7.21
CA SER A 50 -5.81 1.54 -7.71
C SER A 50 -7.12 2.30 -7.71
N GLU A 51 -8.20 1.68 -8.18
CA GLU A 51 -9.55 2.26 -8.15
C GLU A 51 -10.00 2.61 -6.73
N LYS A 52 -9.79 1.70 -5.77
CA LYS A 52 -10.14 1.91 -4.35
C LYS A 52 -9.32 3.02 -3.71
N LEU A 53 -8.09 3.23 -4.18
CA LEU A 53 -7.21 4.29 -3.68
C LEU A 53 -7.74 5.69 -3.95
N PHE A 54 -8.67 5.87 -4.90
CA PHE A 54 -9.29 7.17 -5.15
C PHE A 54 -10.49 7.47 -4.25
N PHE A 55 -10.96 6.51 -3.45
CA PHE A 55 -11.99 6.78 -2.46
C PHE A 55 -11.48 7.70 -1.34
N LYS A 56 -12.37 8.55 -0.82
CA LYS A 56 -12.04 9.42 0.31
C LYS A 56 -11.85 8.60 1.58
N SER A 57 -10.90 9.01 2.41
CA SER A 57 -10.82 8.55 3.79
C SER A 57 -12.06 9.00 4.57
N ARG A 58 -12.45 8.21 5.57
CA ARG A 58 -13.41 8.61 6.60
C ARG A 58 -12.73 9.53 7.62
N GLY A 59 -11.46 9.26 7.93
CA GLY A 59 -10.59 10.12 8.73
C GLY A 59 -9.81 11.15 7.91
N THR A 60 -8.69 11.61 8.47
CA THR A 60 -7.81 12.62 7.88
C THR A 60 -6.92 12.06 6.77
N GLU A 61 -6.37 10.87 6.96
CA GLU A 61 -5.52 10.13 6.02
C GLU A 61 -6.02 8.69 5.84
N LYS A 62 -5.67 8.07 4.71
CA LYS A 62 -5.83 6.63 4.46
C LYS A 62 -4.51 6.00 4.08
N ALA A 63 -4.40 4.70 4.26
CA ALA A 63 -3.21 3.93 3.93
C ALA A 63 -3.50 2.71 3.06
N LEU A 64 -2.57 2.42 2.16
CA LEU A 64 -2.46 1.17 1.43
C LEU A 64 -1.16 0.48 1.84
N VAL A 65 -1.23 -0.69 2.46
CA VAL A 65 -0.06 -1.52 2.75
C VAL A 65 0.05 -2.62 1.70
N LEU A 66 1.12 -2.59 0.91
CA LEU A 66 1.42 -3.61 -0.11
C LEU A 66 2.51 -4.56 0.41
N ASN A 67 2.15 -5.80 0.74
CA ASN A 67 3.10 -6.83 1.12
C ASN A 67 3.56 -7.63 -0.11
N LEU A 68 4.64 -7.18 -0.73
CA LEU A 68 5.17 -7.73 -1.99
C LEU A 68 6.31 -8.74 -1.79
N TYR A 69 6.31 -9.51 -0.70
CA TYR A 69 7.38 -10.48 -0.43
C TYR A 69 7.56 -11.54 -1.54
N LYS A 70 6.47 -11.90 -2.23
CA LYS A 70 6.49 -12.81 -3.38
C LYS A 70 6.85 -12.13 -4.71
N GLY A 71 7.02 -10.80 -4.70
CA GLY A 71 7.31 -9.99 -5.87
C GLY A 71 6.06 -9.52 -6.63
N ALA A 72 6.29 -8.77 -7.70
CA ALA A 72 5.29 -8.26 -8.63
C ALA A 72 5.81 -8.42 -10.07
N THR A 73 4.92 -8.67 -11.03
CA THR A 73 5.33 -8.71 -12.44
C THR A 73 5.80 -7.34 -12.92
N ILE A 74 6.54 -7.27 -14.02
CA ILE A 74 7.01 -5.99 -14.59
C ILE A 74 5.83 -5.09 -14.97
N GLU A 75 4.75 -5.65 -15.49
CA GLU A 75 3.52 -4.92 -15.82
C GLU A 75 2.84 -4.37 -14.57
N ALA A 76 2.81 -5.16 -13.48
CA ALA A 76 2.31 -4.69 -12.19
C ALA A 76 3.17 -3.54 -11.64
N GLN A 77 4.50 -3.68 -11.68
CA GLN A 77 5.42 -2.62 -11.24
C GLN A 77 5.21 -1.32 -12.04
N ASN A 78 5.19 -1.41 -13.37
CA ASN A 78 5.00 -0.25 -14.25
C ASN A 78 3.66 0.44 -14.04
N SER A 79 2.59 -0.32 -13.82
CA SER A 79 1.26 0.25 -13.56
C SER A 79 1.15 0.93 -12.19
N MET A 80 1.97 0.55 -11.21
CA MET A 80 2.02 1.20 -9.90
C MET A 80 2.80 2.52 -9.88
N LEU A 81 3.72 2.76 -10.83
CA LEU A 81 4.65 3.91 -10.79
C LEU A 81 3.94 5.25 -10.55
N LYS A 82 2.91 5.56 -11.34
CA LYS A 82 2.15 6.83 -11.21
C LYS A 82 1.52 7.00 -9.83
N ILE A 83 1.08 5.90 -9.22
CA ILE A 83 0.43 5.91 -7.90
C ILE A 83 1.45 6.09 -6.78
N LEU A 84 2.67 5.57 -6.96
CA LEU A 84 3.76 5.73 -6.00
C LEU A 84 4.40 7.12 -6.08
N GLU A 85 4.49 7.69 -7.28
CA GLU A 85 5.02 9.04 -7.50
C GLU A 85 4.06 10.11 -6.96
N GLU A 86 2.77 9.99 -7.31
CA GLU A 86 1.75 10.98 -6.98
C GLU A 86 0.49 10.30 -6.42
N PRO A 87 0.55 9.74 -5.19
CA PRO A 87 -0.62 9.11 -4.61
C PRO A 87 -1.75 10.13 -4.40
N PRO A 88 -3.03 9.69 -4.41
CA PRO A 88 -4.15 10.57 -4.14
C PRO A 88 -3.97 11.35 -2.83
N LYS A 89 -4.58 12.54 -2.74
CA LYS A 89 -4.47 13.39 -1.54
C LYS A 89 -4.79 12.61 -0.27
N ASN A 90 -4.04 12.91 0.79
CA ASN A 90 -4.13 12.27 2.10
C ASN A 90 -4.00 10.73 2.06
N THR A 91 -3.23 10.21 1.10
CA THR A 91 -2.92 8.78 1.02
C THR A 91 -1.47 8.53 1.38
N LEU A 92 -1.29 7.47 2.17
CA LEU A 92 -0.01 6.86 2.51
C LEU A 92 0.08 5.50 1.81
N ILE A 93 1.24 5.18 1.24
CA ILE A 93 1.54 3.85 0.68
C ILE A 93 2.77 3.31 1.39
#